data_AF-A0A9Q8SM57-F1
#
_entry.id   AF-A0A9Q8SM57-F1
#
_cell.length_a   1.000
_cell.length_b   1.000
_cell.length_c   1.000
_cell.angle_alpha   90.00
_cell.angle_beta   90.00
_cell.angle_gamma   90.00
#
_symmetry.space_group_name_H-M   'P 1'
#
loop_
_entity.id
_entity.type
_entity.pdbx_description
1 polymer ?
#
loop_
_entity_poly.entity_id
_entity_poly.type
_entity_poly.pdbx_seq_one_letter_code
_entity_poly.pdbx_strand_id
1 'polypeptide(L)'
;MSNSATQPPFKVIIVGAGLAGSLLANGLARHNVDFEVYERQEKNSKREGYQIRLGEATFIGMRACLDQDQIDSISKNFGRSASSQAPILYDKHFRKIFEPGRDPNYTQSSPISRVILQNALREPLDTMGKIHYQKKFKDFEICPGLHRDIVAVNFDDGTSDVCDILLAADGNKSQVTHLPFPHSSIDLLIHSRSTISAD
;
A
#
# COMPACT_ATOMS: atom_id res chain seq x y z
N MET A 1 9.95 -3.95 -45.72
CA MET A 1 10.41 -3.03 -44.67
C MET A 1 9.68 -3.43 -43.40
N SER A 2 10.43 -3.92 -42.42
CA SER A 2 9.94 -4.56 -41.20
C SER A 2 9.12 -3.60 -40.35
N ASN A 3 7.93 -4.04 -39.95
CA ASN A 3 7.06 -3.35 -39.01
C ASN A 3 7.77 -3.33 -37.65
N SER A 4 8.33 -2.19 -37.23
CA SER A 4 8.89 -2.04 -35.89
C SER A 4 7.74 -2.07 -34.90
N ALA A 5 7.48 -3.24 -34.31
CA ALA A 5 6.51 -3.36 -33.23
C ALA A 5 6.96 -2.44 -32.08
N THR A 6 6.36 -1.26 -32.00
CA THR A 6 6.52 -0.35 -30.86
C THR A 6 6.13 -1.13 -29.62
N GLN A 7 7.11 -1.38 -28.76
CA GLN A 7 6.87 -2.02 -27.47
C GLN A 7 5.82 -1.22 -26.70
N PRO A 8 4.88 -1.89 -26.00
CA PRO A 8 3.90 -1.20 -25.18
C PRO A 8 4.61 -0.31 -24.15
N PRO A 9 3.97 0.80 -23.71
CA PRO A 9 4.53 1.69 -22.70
C PRO A 9 4.81 0.92 -21.40
N PHE A 10 5.76 1.43 -20.61
CA PHE A 10 6.15 0.81 -19.34
C PHE A 10 4.96 0.82 -18.37
N LYS A 11 4.62 -0.35 -17.81
CA LYS A 11 3.44 -0.55 -16.96
C LYS A 11 3.77 -1.26 -15.66
N VAL A 12 3.17 -0.78 -14.57
CA VAL A 12 3.27 -1.38 -13.23
C VAL A 12 1.93 -1.99 -12.81
N ILE A 13 1.92 -3.22 -12.30
CA ILE A 13 0.73 -3.79 -11.65
C ILE A 13 0.95 -3.83 -10.14
N ILE A 14 0.00 -3.29 -9.38
CA ILE A 14 -0.01 -3.35 -7.92
C ILE A 14 -1.11 -4.31 -7.46
N VAL A 15 -0.75 -5.36 -6.73
CA VAL A 15 -1.70 -6.27 -6.10
C VAL A 15 -1.99 -5.78 -4.69
N GLY A 16 -3.20 -5.28 -4.46
CA GLY A 16 -3.72 -4.83 -3.17
C GLY A 16 -3.90 -3.31 -3.12
N ALA A 17 -5.15 -2.86 -2.94
CA ALA A 17 -5.47 -1.45 -2.69
C ALA A 17 -5.38 -1.11 -1.19
N GLY A 18 -4.45 -1.73 -0.45
CA GLY A 18 -4.21 -1.42 0.96
C GLY A 18 -3.67 0.00 1.15
N LEU A 19 -3.36 0.38 2.40
CA LEU A 19 -2.74 1.68 2.68
C LEU A 19 -1.46 1.89 1.87
N ALA A 20 -0.56 0.89 1.86
CA ALA A 20 0.71 0.96 1.13
C ALA A 20 0.50 0.97 -0.40
N GLY A 21 -0.30 0.04 -0.94
CA GLY A 21 -0.54 -0.06 -2.38
C GLY A 21 -1.23 1.19 -2.94
N SER A 22 -2.24 1.72 -2.25
CA SER A 22 -2.89 2.97 -2.66
C SER A 22 -1.98 4.18 -2.51
N LEU A 23 -1.16 4.26 -1.46
CA LEU A 23 -0.18 5.34 -1.33
C LEU A 23 0.80 5.33 -2.51
N LEU A 24 1.40 4.18 -2.81
CA LEU A 24 2.35 4.04 -3.92
C LEU A 24 1.71 4.35 -5.27
N ALA A 25 0.49 3.87 -5.51
CA ALA A 25 -0.25 4.15 -6.74
C ALA A 25 -0.48 5.66 -6.96
N ASN A 26 -0.77 6.43 -5.91
CA ASN A 26 -0.84 7.89 -6.03
C ASN A 26 0.51 8.50 -6.42
N GLY A 27 1.62 7.95 -5.89
CA GLY A 27 2.97 8.35 -6.30
C GLY A 27 3.23 8.07 -7.79
N LEU A 28 2.87 6.88 -8.28
CA LEU A 28 2.99 6.55 -9.71
C LEU A 28 2.17 7.49 -10.59
N ALA A 29 0.93 7.80 -10.19
CA ALA A 29 0.06 8.74 -10.90
C ALA A 29 0.71 10.13 -11.01
N ARG A 30 1.27 10.65 -9.91
CA ARG A 30 1.95 11.96 -9.90
C ARG A 30 3.19 12.01 -10.80
N HIS A 31 3.83 10.86 -11.02
CA HIS A 31 5.00 10.73 -11.88
C HIS A 31 4.65 10.28 -13.31
N ASN A 32 3.36 10.24 -13.69
CA ASN A 32 2.87 9.82 -15.01
C ASN A 32 3.37 8.44 -15.43
N VAL A 33 3.54 7.52 -14.47
CA VAL A 33 3.85 6.12 -14.75
C VAL A 33 2.54 5.38 -15.00
N ASP A 34 2.46 4.54 -16.03
CA ASP A 34 1.26 3.73 -16.25
C ASP A 34 1.18 2.60 -15.22
N PHE A 35 0.01 2.43 -14.63
CA PHE A 35 -0.21 1.39 -13.63
C PHE A 35 -1.66 0.93 -13.56
N GLU A 36 -1.88 -0.24 -12.99
CA GLU A 36 -3.19 -0.76 -12.60
C GLU A 36 -3.12 -1.36 -11.19
N VAL A 37 -4.20 -1.21 -10.41
CA VAL A 37 -4.30 -1.74 -9.04
C VAL A 37 -5.38 -2.81 -8.98
N TYR A 38 -5.04 -3.99 -8.48
CA TYR A 38 -5.97 -5.11 -8.34
C TYR A 38 -6.27 -5.40 -6.88
N GLU A 39 -7.55 -5.37 -6.50
CA GLU A 39 -8.01 -5.58 -5.13
C GLU A 39 -8.96 -6.78 -5.07
N ARG A 40 -8.68 -7.72 -4.17
CA ARG A 40 -9.51 -8.92 -3.98
C ARG A 40 -10.86 -8.61 -3.35
N GLN A 41 -10.95 -7.55 -2.55
CA GLN A 41 -12.19 -7.16 -1.89
C GLN A 41 -13.13 -6.39 -2.83
N GLU A 42 -14.41 -6.41 -2.52
CA GLU A 42 -15.36 -5.46 -3.10
C GLU A 42 -15.04 -4.02 -2.65
N LYS A 43 -15.42 -3.04 -3.47
CA LYS A 43 -15.21 -1.61 -3.19
C LYS A 43 -15.69 -1.21 -1.80
N ASN A 44 -16.93 -1.61 -1.48
CA ASN A 44 -17.65 -1.26 -0.26
C ASN A 44 -17.58 -2.35 0.83
N SER A 45 -16.63 -3.29 0.74
CA SER A 45 -16.41 -4.30 1.78
C SER A 45 -16.33 -3.62 3.16
N LYS A 46 -17.06 -4.11 4.17
CA LYS A 46 -16.95 -3.56 5.53
C LYS A 46 -15.51 -3.66 6.02
N ARG A 47 -14.95 -2.54 6.46
CA ARG A 47 -13.60 -2.48 7.05
C ARG A 47 -13.73 -2.01 8.49
N GLU A 48 -13.00 -2.65 9.39
CA GLU A 48 -13.01 -2.30 10.80
C GLU A 48 -12.44 -0.88 11.01
N GLY A 49 -13.16 -0.09 11.82
CA GLY A 49 -12.89 1.32 12.07
C GLY A 49 -11.87 1.61 13.15
N TYR A 50 -10.85 0.75 13.34
CA TYR A 50 -9.84 0.97 14.37
C TYR A 50 -8.91 2.14 14.02
N GLN A 51 -8.31 2.72 15.06
CA GLN A 51 -7.31 3.78 14.92
C GLN A 51 -5.92 3.19 14.71
N ILE A 52 -5.15 3.84 13.84
CA ILE A 52 -3.73 3.60 13.63
C ILE A 52 -2.97 4.89 13.93
N ARG A 53 -1.65 4.77 14.18
CA ARG A 53 -0.77 5.93 14.36
C ARG A 53 0.24 6.00 13.23
N LEU A 54 0.37 7.18 12.63
CA LEU A 54 1.34 7.44 11.56
C LEU A 54 2.61 8.01 12.17
N GLY A 55 3.73 7.32 12.01
CA GLY A 55 5.05 7.79 12.45
C GLY A 55 5.81 8.51 11.33
N GLU A 56 7.02 8.97 11.62
CA GLU A 56 7.83 9.76 10.69
C GLU A 56 8.03 9.10 9.32
N ALA A 57 8.31 7.80 9.29
CA ALA A 57 8.46 7.05 8.04
C ALA A 57 7.21 7.12 7.15
N THR A 58 6.01 7.14 7.76
CA THR A 58 4.77 7.31 7.00
C THR A 58 4.70 8.70 6.38
N PHE A 59 5.07 9.74 7.12
CA PHE A 59 5.06 11.10 6.58
C PHE A 59 6.08 11.29 5.46
N ILE A 60 7.24 10.64 5.52
CA ILE A 60 8.20 10.58 4.41
C ILE A 60 7.53 9.98 3.16
N GLY A 61 6.89 8.82 3.30
CA GLY A 61 6.17 8.16 2.20
C GLY A 61 5.03 9.02 1.64
N MET A 62 4.26 9.68 2.51
CA MET A 62 3.21 10.61 2.11
C MET A 62 3.77 11.78 1.30
N ARG A 63 4.86 12.42 1.74
CA ARG A 63 5.51 13.51 0.99
C ARG A 63 6.01 13.06 -0.39
N ALA A 64 6.52 11.83 -0.47
CA ALA A 64 6.97 11.26 -1.74
C ALA A 64 5.81 10.94 -2.70
N CYS A 65 4.65 10.52 -2.19
CA CYS A 65 3.58 9.96 -3.02
C CYS A 65 2.34 10.84 -3.18
N LEU A 66 2.15 11.87 -2.34
CA LEU A 66 0.96 12.72 -2.33
C LEU A 66 1.32 14.19 -2.50
N ASP A 67 0.46 14.95 -3.18
CA ASP A 67 0.60 16.40 -3.25
C ASP A 67 0.24 17.07 -1.91
N GLN A 68 0.53 18.37 -1.80
CA GLN A 68 0.31 19.09 -0.55
C GLN A 68 -1.18 19.16 -0.17
N ASP A 69 -2.08 19.29 -1.16
CA ASP A 69 -3.52 19.38 -0.91
C ASP A 69 -4.09 18.07 -0.36
N GLN A 70 -3.62 16.92 -0.89
CA GLN A 70 -3.93 15.59 -0.40
C GLN A 70 -3.39 15.38 1.03
N ILE A 71 -2.15 15.79 1.30
CA ILE A 71 -1.55 15.71 2.64
C ILE A 71 -2.35 16.56 3.63
N ASP A 72 -2.71 17.78 3.27
CA ASP A 72 -3.48 18.70 4.11
C ASP A 72 -4.89 18.17 4.37
N SER A 73 -5.53 17.59 3.36
CA SER A 73 -6.84 16.93 3.47
C SER A 73 -6.80 15.75 4.44
N ILE A 74 -5.80 14.87 4.32
CA ILE A 74 -5.61 13.74 5.26
C ILE A 74 -5.33 14.26 6.67
N SER A 75 -4.50 15.29 6.81
CA SER A 75 -4.10 15.83 8.11
C SER A 75 -5.27 16.43 8.90
N LYS A 76 -6.30 16.96 8.22
CA LYS A 76 -7.55 17.44 8.86
C LYS A 76 -8.31 16.32 9.59
N ASN A 77 -8.06 15.07 9.24
CA ASN A 77 -8.70 13.88 9.82
C ASN A 77 -7.93 13.29 11.01
N PHE A 78 -6.80 13.89 11.41
CA PHE A 78 -6.09 13.46 12.61
C PHE A 78 -6.93 13.73 13.86
N GLY A 79 -6.85 12.82 14.83
CA GLY A 79 -7.61 12.91 16.07
C GLY A 79 -7.31 14.23 16.81
N ARG A 80 -8.35 15.03 17.08
CA ARG A 80 -8.27 16.36 17.72
C ARG A 80 -8.09 16.33 19.25
N SER A 81 -8.06 15.15 19.87
CA SER A 81 -7.83 15.06 21.32
C SER A 81 -6.37 15.39 21.62
N ALA A 82 -6.08 15.90 22.82
CA ALA A 82 -4.79 16.41 23.29
C ALA A 82 -3.62 15.38 23.32
N SER A 83 -3.61 14.35 22.47
CA SER A 83 -2.72 13.19 22.49
C SER A 83 -2.03 12.90 21.13
N SER A 84 -1.36 13.92 20.59
CA SER A 84 -0.02 13.72 20.01
C SER A 84 0.97 13.16 21.06
N GLN A 85 0.58 13.14 22.33
CA GLN A 85 1.27 12.51 23.44
C GLN A 85 1.42 11.00 23.23
N ALA A 86 2.60 10.50 23.56
CA ALA A 86 2.92 9.09 23.54
C ALA A 86 1.99 8.26 24.45
N PRO A 87 1.72 6.99 24.12
CA PRO A 87 0.98 6.12 25.02
C PRO A 87 1.75 5.94 26.33
N ILE A 88 1.08 6.07 27.47
CA ILE A 88 1.67 5.81 28.79
C ILE A 88 1.43 4.36 29.15
N LEU A 89 2.48 3.65 29.56
CA LEU A 89 2.38 2.26 30.02
C LEU A 89 2.08 2.23 31.52
N TYR A 90 1.05 1.47 31.89
CA TYR A 90 0.66 1.20 33.27
C TYR A 90 0.73 -0.31 33.53
N ASP A 91 0.99 -0.70 34.78
CA ASP A 91 0.83 -2.08 35.22
C ASP A 91 -0.66 -2.41 35.47
N LYS A 92 -0.94 -3.68 35.80
CA LYS A 92 -2.30 -4.16 36.13
C LYS A 92 -2.92 -3.52 37.38
N HIS A 93 -2.14 -2.78 38.17
CA HIS A 93 -2.56 -2.04 39.35
C HIS A 93 -2.67 -0.53 39.07
N PHE A 94 -2.65 -0.13 37.79
CA PHE A 94 -2.68 1.27 37.34
C PHE A 94 -1.49 2.11 37.83
N ARG A 95 -0.36 1.48 38.12
CA ARG A 95 0.90 2.20 38.44
C ARG A 95 1.62 2.48 37.14
N LYS A 96 2.02 3.74 36.94
CA LYS A 96 2.75 4.16 35.75
C LYS A 96 4.12 3.48 35.69
N ILE A 97 4.37 2.70 34.64
CA ILE A 97 5.65 2.02 34.38
C ILE A 97 6.56 2.92 33.54
N PHE A 98 6.01 3.49 32.46
CA PHE A 98 6.81 4.22 31.48
C PHE A 98 5.97 5.28 30.76
N GLU A 99 6.60 6.42 30.49
CA GLU A 99 6.01 7.55 29.78
C GLU A 99 6.93 7.93 28.61
N PRO A 100 6.76 7.28 27.43
CA PRO A 100 7.63 7.50 26.29
C PRO A 100 7.67 8.96 25.83
N GLY A 101 6.62 9.74 26.08
CA GLY A 101 6.56 11.16 25.71
C GLY A 101 7.58 12.04 26.44
N ARG A 102 8.27 11.51 27.46
CA ARG A 102 9.40 12.17 28.15
C ARG A 102 10.77 11.76 27.60
N ASP A 103 10.84 10.74 26.75
CA ASP A 103 12.07 10.31 26.10
C ASP A 103 12.38 11.26 24.93
N PRO A 104 13.55 11.92 24.90
CA PRO A 104 13.94 12.77 23.78
C PRO A 104 14.06 12.01 22.45
N ASN A 105 14.18 10.68 22.47
CA ASN A 105 14.24 9.84 21.27
C ASN A 105 12.84 9.38 20.81
N TYR A 106 11.78 9.71 21.54
CA TYR A 106 10.43 9.31 21.13
C TYR A 106 9.99 10.09 19.89
N THR A 107 9.83 9.36 18.78
CA THR A 107 9.30 9.92 17.55
C THR A 107 7.80 10.11 17.68
N GLN A 108 7.31 11.32 17.42
CA GLN A 108 5.89 11.63 17.46
C GLN A 108 5.11 10.83 16.40
N SER A 109 3.85 10.55 16.71
CA SER A 109 2.94 9.91 15.76
C SER A 109 1.54 10.47 15.86
N SER A 110 0.84 10.53 14.73
CA SER A 110 -0.50 11.11 14.63
C SER A 110 -1.56 10.01 14.52
N PRO A 111 -2.57 9.98 15.41
CA PRO A 111 -3.66 9.01 15.32
C PRO A 111 -4.63 9.38 14.20
N ILE A 112 -5.03 8.39 13.40
CA ILE A 112 -6.04 8.52 12.35
C ILE A 112 -6.88 7.24 12.27
N SER A 113 -8.16 7.37 11.90
CA SER A 113 -8.97 6.20 11.54
C SER A 113 -8.40 5.53 10.30
N ARG A 114 -8.17 4.21 10.37
CA ARG A 114 -7.66 3.44 9.23
C ARG A 114 -8.58 3.55 8.02
N VAL A 115 -9.90 3.52 8.25
CA VAL A 115 -10.91 3.61 7.18
C VAL A 115 -10.85 4.97 6.49
N ILE A 116 -10.72 6.06 7.26
CA ILE A 116 -10.63 7.41 6.70
C ILE A 116 -9.37 7.56 5.85
N LEU A 117 -8.21 7.15 6.38
CA LEU A 117 -6.95 7.21 5.62
C LEU A 117 -7.03 6.36 4.34
N GLN A 118 -7.54 5.13 4.44
CA GLN A 118 -7.65 4.25 3.29
C GLN A 118 -8.59 4.82 2.21
N ASN A 119 -9.71 5.41 2.60
CA ASN A 119 -10.63 6.05 1.65
C ASN A 119 -9.98 7.25 0.98
N ALA A 120 -9.29 8.12 1.73
CA ALA A 120 -8.61 9.27 1.19
C ALA A 120 -7.52 8.89 0.17
N LEU A 121 -6.81 7.78 0.38
CA LEU A 121 -5.80 7.28 -0.57
C LEU A 121 -6.42 6.60 -1.79
N ARG A 122 -7.60 5.98 -1.67
CA ARG A 122 -8.25 5.25 -2.76
C ARG A 122 -9.09 6.15 -3.66
N GLU A 123 -9.71 7.18 -3.11
CA GLU A 123 -10.68 8.01 -3.84
C GLU A 123 -10.11 8.64 -5.12
N PRO A 124 -8.88 9.20 -5.15
CA PRO A 124 -8.28 9.67 -6.40
C PRO A 124 -8.09 8.55 -7.44
N LEU A 125 -7.69 7.35 -6.99
CA LEU A 125 -7.44 6.19 -7.85
C LEU A 125 -8.75 5.60 -8.41
N ASP A 126 -9.81 5.58 -7.60
CA ASP A 126 -11.16 5.22 -8.02
C ASP A 126 -11.68 6.20 -9.08
N THR A 127 -11.49 7.50 -8.88
CA THR A 127 -11.88 8.55 -9.84
C THR A 127 -11.13 8.41 -11.17
N MET A 128 -9.87 7.98 -11.13
CA MET A 128 -9.08 7.65 -12.34
C MET A 128 -9.45 6.29 -12.97
N GLY A 129 -10.29 5.48 -12.35
CA GLY A 129 -10.64 4.14 -12.83
C GLY A 129 -9.50 3.13 -12.76
N LYS A 130 -8.51 3.36 -11.89
CA LYS A 130 -7.27 2.56 -11.79
C LYS A 130 -7.34 1.39 -10.81
N ILE A 131 -8.46 1.22 -10.09
CA ILE A 131 -8.66 0.10 -9.15
C ILE A 131 -9.67 -0.90 -9.72
N HIS A 132 -9.22 -2.14 -9.91
CA HIS A 132 -10.03 -3.29 -10.29
C HIS A 132 -10.37 -4.11 -9.03
N TYR A 133 -11.61 -3.99 -8.57
CA TYR A 133 -12.10 -4.73 -7.41
C TYR A 133 -12.51 -6.16 -7.78
N GLN A 134 -12.63 -7.02 -6.75
CA GLN A 134 -12.93 -8.45 -6.90
C GLN A 134 -11.94 -9.19 -7.81
N LYS A 135 -10.70 -8.71 -7.86
CA LYS A 135 -9.60 -9.32 -8.61
C LYS A 135 -8.60 -9.89 -7.64
N LYS A 136 -8.78 -11.16 -7.30
CA LYS A 136 -7.86 -11.86 -6.41
C LYS A 136 -6.72 -12.43 -7.25
N PHE A 137 -5.52 -11.90 -6.99
CA PHE A 137 -4.28 -12.44 -7.54
C PHE A 137 -4.15 -13.94 -7.24
N LYS A 138 -3.70 -14.71 -8.23
CA LYS A 138 -3.50 -16.15 -8.15
C LYS A 138 -2.03 -16.52 -8.29
N ASP A 139 -1.42 -16.18 -9.42
CA ASP A 139 -0.03 -16.46 -9.73
C ASP A 139 0.51 -15.47 -10.77
N PHE A 140 1.80 -15.57 -11.07
CA PHE A 140 2.45 -14.81 -12.14
C PHE A 140 3.44 -15.68 -12.90
N GLU A 141 3.72 -15.28 -14.13
CA GLU A 141 4.75 -15.88 -14.97
C GLU A 141 5.65 -14.78 -15.54
N ILE A 142 6.97 -14.99 -15.47
CA ILE A 142 7.93 -14.11 -16.15
C ILE A 142 8.15 -14.68 -17.55
N CYS A 143 7.69 -13.94 -18.56
CA CYS A 143 7.84 -14.25 -19.95
C CYS A 143 9.08 -13.50 -20.50
N PRO A 144 10.15 -14.22 -20.90
CA PRO A 144 11.33 -13.58 -21.47
C PRO A 144 10.97 -12.84 -22.75
N GLY A 145 11.33 -11.56 -22.82
CA GLY A 145 11.08 -10.73 -24.00
C GLY A 145 12.35 -10.41 -24.78
N LEU A 146 12.18 -9.90 -26.00
CA LEU A 146 13.30 -9.57 -26.90
C LEU A 146 14.14 -8.38 -26.41
N HIS A 147 13.55 -7.50 -25.61
CA HIS A 147 14.19 -6.28 -25.08
C HIS A 147 14.06 -6.13 -23.56
N ARG A 148 12.96 -6.63 -22.98
CA ARG A 148 12.70 -6.68 -21.55
C ARG A 148 11.72 -7.82 -21.26
N ASP A 149 11.86 -8.44 -20.09
CA ASP A 149 10.93 -9.45 -19.63
C ASP A 149 9.57 -8.82 -19.32
N ILE A 150 8.50 -9.60 -19.51
CA ILE A 150 7.13 -9.21 -19.21
C ILE A 150 6.61 -10.15 -18.13
N VAL A 151 5.89 -9.60 -17.15
CA VAL A 151 5.20 -10.37 -16.11
C VAL A 151 3.74 -10.51 -16.50
N ALA A 152 3.31 -11.74 -16.77
CA ALA A 152 1.91 -12.09 -16.90
C ALA A 152 1.34 -12.36 -15.50
N VAL A 153 0.28 -11.63 -15.13
CA VAL A 153 -0.37 -11.68 -13.83
C VAL A 153 -1.72 -12.35 -14.01
N ASN A 154 -1.98 -13.44 -13.29
CA ASN A 154 -3.21 -14.20 -13.42
C ASN A 154 -4.09 -14.04 -12.16
N PHE A 155 -5.41 -13.97 -12.39
CA PHE A 155 -6.42 -13.83 -11.34
C PHE A 155 -7.25 -15.12 -11.20
N ASP A 156 -7.92 -15.28 -10.05
CA ASP A 156 -8.71 -16.48 -9.75
C ASP A 156 -9.99 -16.62 -10.57
N ASP A 157 -10.46 -15.54 -11.20
CA ASP A 157 -11.57 -15.51 -12.15
C ASP A 157 -11.18 -15.96 -13.57
N GLY A 158 -9.92 -16.34 -13.78
CA GLY A 158 -9.39 -16.79 -15.07
C GLY A 158 -8.97 -15.66 -16.01
N THR A 159 -9.09 -14.41 -15.59
CA THR A 159 -8.54 -13.27 -16.35
C THR A 159 -7.06 -13.06 -16.07
N SER A 160 -6.38 -12.32 -16.94
CA SER A 160 -4.99 -11.94 -16.78
C SER A 160 -4.71 -10.52 -17.26
N ASP A 161 -3.57 -9.99 -16.86
CA ASP A 161 -3.00 -8.73 -17.35
C ASP A 161 -1.47 -8.84 -17.42
N VAL A 162 -0.81 -7.92 -18.12
CA VAL A 162 0.64 -7.91 -18.32
C VAL A 162 1.27 -6.61 -17.83
N CYS A 163 2.48 -6.71 -17.29
CA CYS A 163 3.24 -5.56 -16.81
C CYS A 163 4.75 -5.79 -16.90
N ASP A 164 5.51 -4.72 -16.71
CA ASP A 164 6.96 -4.78 -16.60
C ASP A 164 7.39 -5.00 -15.14
N ILE A 165 6.61 -4.49 -14.19
CA ILE A 165 6.84 -4.66 -12.76
C ILE A 165 5.54 -5.06 -12.06
N LEU A 166 5.60 -6.18 -11.34
CA LEU A 166 4.57 -6.62 -10.41
C LEU A 166 4.96 -6.23 -8.98
N LEU A 167 4.11 -5.47 -8.30
CA LEU A 167 4.28 -5.03 -6.92
C LEU A 167 3.24 -5.69 -6.03
N ALA A 168 3.71 -6.46 -5.04
CA ALA A 168 2.84 -7.11 -4.06
C ALA A 168 2.63 -6.22 -2.83
N ALA A 169 1.41 -5.71 -2.68
CA ALA A 169 0.94 -4.91 -1.56
C ALA A 169 -0.35 -5.51 -0.93
N ASP A 170 -0.47 -6.84 -0.92
CA ASP A 170 -1.67 -7.62 -0.59
C ASP A 170 -1.77 -8.04 0.90
N GLY A 171 -0.84 -7.55 1.74
CA GLY A 171 -0.90 -7.57 3.20
C GLY A 171 -0.54 -8.91 3.85
N ASN A 172 -0.91 -9.10 5.13
CA ASN A 172 -0.45 -10.21 6.00
C ASN A 172 -0.75 -11.64 5.47
N LYS A 173 -1.62 -11.80 4.49
CA LYS A 173 -1.93 -13.09 3.84
C LYS A 173 -1.54 -13.03 2.37
N SER A 174 -0.35 -12.48 2.11
CA SER A 174 0.16 -12.31 0.76
C SER A 174 0.29 -13.66 0.10
N GLN A 175 -0.32 -13.82 -1.07
CA GLN A 175 -0.15 -15.05 -1.85
C GLN A 175 1.21 -15.03 -2.56
N VAL A 176 1.71 -13.84 -2.88
CA VAL A 176 2.99 -13.64 -3.57
C VAL A 176 4.16 -14.13 -2.71
N THR A 177 4.11 -13.96 -1.39
CA THR A 177 5.20 -14.43 -0.49
C THR A 177 5.39 -15.94 -0.42
N HIS A 178 4.44 -16.72 -0.95
CA HIS A 178 4.50 -18.18 -0.95
C HIS A 178 4.86 -18.77 -2.32
N LEU A 179 5.07 -17.93 -3.34
CA LEU A 179 5.44 -18.39 -4.68
C LEU A 179 6.96 -18.57 -4.79
N PRO A 180 7.42 -19.61 -5.50
CA PRO A 180 8.84 -19.79 -5.79
C PRO A 180 9.31 -18.66 -6.71
N PHE A 181 10.26 -17.85 -6.24
CA PHE A 181 10.87 -16.80 -7.06
C PHE A 181 12.01 -17.39 -7.90
N PRO A 182 12.07 -17.10 -9.21
CA PRO A 182 13.25 -17.38 -10.00
C PRO A 182 14.42 -16.51 -9.50
N HIS A 183 15.63 -17.08 -9.42
CA HIS A 183 16.83 -16.47 -8.84
C HIS A 183 17.33 -15.15 -9.49
N SER A 184 16.64 -14.62 -10.51
CA SER A 184 17.07 -13.50 -11.36
C SER A 184 16.20 -12.24 -11.26
N SER A 185 15.28 -12.14 -10.31
CA SER A 185 14.35 -11.00 -10.19
C SER A 185 14.78 -10.01 -9.09
N ILE A 186 14.70 -8.70 -9.37
CA ILE A 186 14.85 -7.66 -8.35
C ILE A 186 13.52 -7.55 -7.60
N ASP A 187 13.54 -7.97 -6.34
CA ASP A 187 12.37 -7.91 -5.47
C ASP A 187 12.23 -6.51 -4.83
N LEU A 188 11.11 -5.84 -5.09
CA LEU A 188 10.61 -4.79 -4.21
C LEU A 188 9.34 -5.27 -3.51
N LEU A 189 9.52 -6.14 -2.51
CA LEU A 189 8.46 -6.56 -1.61
C LEU A 189 8.31 -5.52 -0.48
N ILE A 190 7.36 -4.58 -0.60
CA ILE A 190 7.04 -3.64 0.48
C ILE A 190 6.08 -4.33 1.46
N HIS A 191 6.64 -4.97 2.48
CA HIS A 191 5.88 -5.70 3.48
C HIS A 191 5.59 -4.81 4.70
N SER A 192 4.31 -4.55 5.00
CA SER A 192 3.92 -3.99 6.31
C SER A 192 3.43 -5.12 7.22
N ARG A 193 4.31 -5.73 8.03
CA ARG A 193 3.85 -6.58 9.14
C ARG A 193 3.36 -5.70 10.28
N SER A 194 2.05 -5.48 10.35
CA SER A 194 1.40 -5.05 11.60
C SER A 194 0.86 -6.31 12.28
N THR A 195 1.72 -7.05 13.00
CA THR A 195 1.26 -8.07 13.94
C THR A 195 1.52 -7.55 15.36
N ILE A 196 0.46 -7.08 16.01
CA ILE A 196 0.38 -7.14 17.47
C ILE A 196 -0.33 -8.47 17.73
N SER A 197 0.43 -9.50 18.11
CA SER A 197 -0.19 -10.66 18.76
C SER A 197 -0.57 -10.21 20.17
N ALA A 198 -1.86 -10.17 20.44
CA ALA A 198 -2.35 -10.26 21.81
C ALA A 198 -2.45 -11.75 22.10
N ASP A 199 -1.51 -12.26 22.89
CA ASP A 199 -1.68 -13.52 23.62
C ASP A 199 -2.70 -13.33 24.76
#